data_AF-A0A933P8Z1-F1
#
_entry.id   AF-A0A933P8Z1-F1
#
_cell.length_a   1.000
_cell.length_b   1.000
_cell.length_c   1.000
_cell.angle_alpha   90.00
_cell.angle_beta   90.00
_cell.angle_gamma   90.00
#
_symmetry.space_group_name_H-M   'P 1'
#
loop_
_entity.id
_entity.type
_entity.pdbx_description
1 polymer ?
#
loop_
_entity_poly.entity_id
_entity_poly.type
_entity_poly.pdbx_seq_one_letter_code
_entity_poly.pdbx_strand_id
1 'polypeptide(L)'
;MSATSPAEAAFRRLLRVYPRSWRTAHGEALLGVMLDVADADGRDRPTAREGTAVVRHALRTWAAVGGDRLRRTGIGGSFSWIGPGALVLGTTLSAVSFLFGEWFPGVHLLWGNDFHADPFGPFPSAGPLLYAVWLLAFGAAATGASRSARMLLALAAVGGPVLWTVCDRVGTARPPLLLMYALTVFAVTALVGLPRLDGAARRRLSVAAAGTSAGAGLVLLAVTAAGVALPAAGIPEGFPSRLDIAELGNLDLFLGWGFYRVYGLGTLVWLASPVVLAWLVVGLATVRRRPARAMAAGLLGVPAVMVDPRTLGTLWLPGPLQGYGTLLTLALGVLSIALSLLVVGVRTARVGAPSPGATA
;
A
#
# COMPACT_ATOMS: atom_id res chain seq x y z
N MET A 1 -28.17 35.86 -20.84
CA MET A 1 -26.97 35.08 -20.48
C MET A 1 -25.84 35.56 -21.37
N SER A 2 -24.91 36.36 -20.84
CA SER A 2 -23.74 36.81 -21.59
C SER A 2 -22.88 35.60 -21.96
N ALA A 3 -22.38 35.54 -23.19
CA ALA A 3 -21.50 34.45 -23.61
C ALA A 3 -20.24 34.45 -22.73
N THR A 4 -19.99 33.32 -22.05
CA THR A 4 -18.78 33.11 -21.23
C THR A 4 -17.55 33.41 -22.09
N SER A 5 -16.66 34.29 -21.63
CA SER A 5 -15.46 34.61 -22.41
C SER A 5 -14.54 33.37 -22.51
N PRO A 6 -13.73 33.24 -23.59
CA PRO A 6 -12.77 32.14 -23.71
C PRO A 6 -11.80 32.06 -22.52
N ALA A 7 -11.38 33.21 -21.99
CA ALA A 7 -10.53 33.31 -20.81
C ALA A 7 -11.22 32.75 -19.56
N GLU A 8 -12.45 33.21 -19.29
CA GLU A 8 -13.26 32.72 -18.17
C GLU A 8 -13.46 31.19 -18.23
N ALA A 9 -13.69 30.63 -19.42
CA ALA A 9 -13.81 29.19 -19.61
C ALA A 9 -12.51 28.44 -19.27
N ALA A 10 -11.34 28.98 -19.61
CA ALA A 10 -10.04 28.40 -19.29
C ALA A 10 -9.79 28.39 -17.77
N PHE A 11 -10.02 29.51 -17.09
CA PHE A 11 -9.87 29.62 -15.64
C PHE A 11 -10.88 28.74 -14.89
N ARG A 12 -12.15 28.68 -15.33
CA ARG A 12 -13.15 27.75 -14.77
C ARG A 12 -12.75 26.29 -14.91
N ARG A 13 -12.12 25.90 -16.02
CA ARG A 13 -11.59 24.54 -16.19
C ARG A 13 -10.50 24.23 -15.17
N LEU A 14 -9.60 25.18 -14.90
CA LEU A 14 -8.56 25.03 -13.90
C LEU A 14 -9.13 24.89 -12.47
N LEU A 15 -10.19 25.62 -12.14
CA LEU A 15 -10.87 25.52 -10.84
C LEU A 15 -11.61 24.19 -10.62
N ARG A 16 -11.79 23.34 -11.64
CA ARG A 16 -12.42 22.01 -11.47
C ARG A 16 -11.61 21.06 -10.60
N VAL A 17 -10.32 21.34 -10.38
CA VAL A 17 -9.44 20.56 -9.48
C VAL A 17 -9.91 20.66 -8.02
N TYR A 18 -10.61 21.73 -7.64
CA TYR A 18 -11.14 21.90 -6.29
C TYR A 18 -12.36 21.00 -5.99
N PRO A 19 -12.53 20.55 -4.72
CA PRO A 19 -13.74 19.85 -4.27
C PRO A 19 -14.99 20.68 -4.61
N ARG A 20 -16.07 20.01 -5.04
CA ARG A 20 -17.31 20.69 -5.47
C ARG A 20 -17.85 21.64 -4.39
N SER A 21 -17.88 21.20 -3.13
CA SER A 21 -18.34 22.01 -2.00
C SER A 21 -17.52 23.28 -1.80
N TRP A 22 -16.18 23.18 -1.93
CA TRP A 22 -15.30 24.34 -1.80
C TRP A 22 -15.50 25.30 -2.96
N ARG A 23 -15.61 24.77 -4.19
CA ARG A 23 -15.81 25.53 -5.41
C ARG A 23 -17.13 26.31 -5.40
N THR A 24 -18.20 25.72 -4.87
CA THR A 24 -19.48 26.43 -4.71
C THR A 24 -19.38 27.61 -3.75
N ALA A 25 -18.59 27.49 -2.69
CA ALA A 25 -18.46 28.55 -1.67
C ALA A 25 -17.45 29.65 -2.04
N HIS A 26 -16.36 29.32 -2.74
CA HIS A 26 -15.23 30.24 -2.97
C HIS A 26 -14.84 30.38 -4.44
N GLY A 27 -15.43 29.58 -5.34
CA GLY A 27 -14.99 29.47 -6.73
C GLY A 27 -15.17 30.75 -7.52
N GLU A 28 -16.31 31.42 -7.38
CA GLU A 28 -16.57 32.68 -8.11
C GLU A 28 -15.68 33.83 -7.61
N ALA A 29 -15.43 33.92 -6.29
CA ALA A 29 -14.53 34.91 -5.73
C ALA A 29 -13.08 34.69 -6.21
N LEU A 30 -12.59 33.44 -6.19
CA LEU A 30 -11.26 33.13 -6.71
C LEU A 30 -11.17 33.34 -8.23
N LEU A 31 -12.23 33.02 -8.98
CA LEU A 31 -12.29 33.26 -10.42
C LEU A 31 -12.17 34.74 -10.75
N GLY A 32 -12.90 35.62 -10.03
CA GLY A 32 -12.81 37.07 -10.20
C GLY A 32 -11.38 37.58 -10.00
N VAL A 33 -10.74 37.19 -8.90
CA VAL A 33 -9.33 37.57 -8.63
C VAL A 33 -8.38 37.09 -9.73
N MET A 34 -8.57 35.87 -10.25
CA MET A 34 -7.72 35.34 -11.33
C MET A 34 -7.94 36.09 -12.65
N LEU A 35 -9.17 36.51 -12.95
CA LEU A 35 -9.49 37.29 -14.14
C LEU A 35 -8.96 38.72 -14.02
N ASP A 36 -9.12 39.38 -12.87
CA ASP A 36 -8.60 40.73 -12.64
C ASP A 36 -7.07 40.79 -12.84
N VAL A 37 -6.35 39.79 -12.34
CA VAL A 37 -4.89 39.67 -12.54
C VAL A 37 -4.55 39.38 -14.01
N ALA A 38 -5.32 38.55 -14.68
CA ALA A 38 -5.10 38.23 -16.08
C ALA A 38 -5.37 39.42 -17.00
N ASP A 39 -6.43 40.18 -16.74
CA ASP A 39 -6.79 41.40 -17.46
C ASP A 39 -5.74 42.51 -17.24
N ALA A 40 -5.24 42.67 -16.01
CA ALA A 40 -4.15 43.61 -15.70
C ALA A 40 -2.87 43.29 -16.50
N ASP A 41 -2.61 42.00 -16.75
CA ASP A 41 -1.48 41.53 -17.55
C ASP A 41 -1.79 41.42 -19.07
N GLY A 42 -3.02 41.71 -19.50
CA GLY A 42 -3.47 41.55 -20.88
C GLY A 42 -3.43 40.10 -21.41
N ARG A 43 -3.73 39.11 -20.55
CA ARG A 43 -3.64 37.67 -20.86
C ARG A 43 -5.01 36.99 -20.88
N ASP A 44 -5.28 36.21 -21.93
CA ASP A 44 -6.52 35.42 -22.03
C ASP A 44 -6.41 33.99 -21.46
N ARG A 45 -5.25 33.59 -20.92
CA ARG A 45 -5.01 32.22 -20.46
C ARG A 45 -4.23 32.16 -19.15
N PRO A 46 -4.48 31.13 -18.32
CA PRO A 46 -3.69 30.87 -17.13
C PRO A 46 -2.26 30.50 -17.49
N THR A 47 -1.30 31.02 -16.73
CA THR A 47 0.11 30.63 -16.82
C THR A 47 0.34 29.24 -16.21
N ALA A 48 1.43 28.57 -16.60
CA ALA A 48 1.83 27.31 -15.97
C ALA A 48 2.08 27.47 -14.45
N ARG A 49 2.58 28.63 -14.02
CA ARG A 49 2.80 28.95 -12.60
C ARG A 49 1.49 29.08 -11.83
N GLU A 50 0.47 29.71 -12.40
CA GLU A 50 -0.88 29.75 -11.82
C GLU A 50 -1.49 28.34 -11.77
N GLY A 51 -1.32 27.55 -12.83
CA GLY A 51 -1.77 26.15 -12.89
C GLY A 51 -1.21 25.31 -11.74
N THR A 52 0.11 25.33 -11.55
CA THR A 52 0.78 24.61 -10.45
C THR A 52 0.39 25.15 -9.07
N ALA A 53 0.21 26.46 -8.92
CA ALA A 53 -0.24 27.07 -7.67
C ALA A 53 -1.67 26.62 -7.30
N VAL A 54 -2.60 26.60 -8.27
CA VAL A 54 -3.97 26.14 -8.10
C VAL A 54 -4.01 24.66 -7.73
N VAL A 55 -3.29 23.80 -8.44
CA VAL A 55 -3.24 22.35 -8.13
C VAL A 55 -2.72 22.13 -6.72
N ARG A 56 -1.62 22.80 -6.34
CA ARG A 56 -1.04 22.71 -4.99
C ARG A 56 -2.03 23.16 -3.91
N HIS A 57 -2.76 24.26 -4.14
CA HIS A 57 -3.76 24.74 -3.20
C HIS A 57 -4.95 23.78 -3.11
N ALA A 58 -5.48 23.31 -4.24
CA ALA A 58 -6.57 22.34 -4.30
C ALA A 58 -6.24 21.03 -3.58
N LEU A 59 -5.01 20.52 -3.69
CA LEU A 59 -4.56 19.34 -2.95
C LEU A 59 -4.59 19.57 -1.43
N ARG A 60 -4.19 20.75 -0.96
CA ARG A 60 -4.30 21.12 0.47
C ARG A 60 -5.76 21.21 0.90
N THR A 61 -6.63 21.78 0.06
CA THR A 61 -8.07 21.84 0.33
C THR A 61 -8.69 20.45 0.39
N TRP A 62 -8.35 19.54 -0.52
CA TRP A 62 -8.77 18.13 -0.48
C TRP A 62 -8.31 17.44 0.81
N ALA A 63 -7.06 17.65 1.21
CA ALA A 63 -6.54 17.10 2.46
C ALA A 63 -7.28 17.64 3.69
N ALA A 64 -7.64 18.93 3.71
CA ALA A 64 -8.42 19.53 4.78
C ALA A 64 -9.85 18.98 4.83
N VAL A 65 -10.55 18.94 3.70
CA VAL A 65 -11.93 18.41 3.61
C VAL A 65 -11.97 16.92 3.96
N GLY A 66 -11.00 16.14 3.48
CA GLY A 66 -10.86 14.73 3.83
C GLY A 66 -10.55 14.53 5.32
N GLY A 67 -9.66 15.34 5.88
CA GLY A 67 -9.33 15.35 7.30
C GLY A 67 -10.55 15.64 8.19
N ASP A 68 -11.36 16.64 7.83
CA ASP A 68 -12.56 16.99 8.58
C ASP A 68 -13.61 15.89 8.52
N ARG A 69 -13.82 15.25 7.36
CA ARG A 69 -14.70 14.08 7.25
C ARG A 69 -14.23 12.94 8.14
N LEU A 70 -12.93 12.61 8.10
CA LEU A 70 -12.34 11.54 8.90
C LEU A 70 -12.45 11.82 10.41
N ARG A 71 -12.37 13.08 10.82
CA ARG A 71 -12.58 13.51 12.21
C ARG A 71 -14.04 13.34 12.63
N ARG A 72 -14.99 13.83 11.81
CA ARG A 72 -16.44 13.76 12.13
C ARG A 72 -16.97 12.33 12.21
N THR A 73 -16.46 11.42 11.38
CA THR A 73 -16.90 10.02 11.40
C THR A 73 -16.33 9.22 12.58
N GLY A 74 -15.42 9.79 13.38
CA GLY A 74 -14.72 9.10 14.46
C GLY A 74 -13.76 8.00 13.98
N ILE A 75 -13.61 7.84 12.66
CA ILE A 75 -12.73 6.86 12.02
C ILE A 75 -11.26 7.19 12.29
N GLY A 76 -10.93 8.48 12.47
CA GLY A 76 -9.57 8.90 12.83
C GLY A 76 -9.01 8.20 14.08
N GLY A 77 -9.85 7.86 15.07
CA GLY A 77 -9.43 7.10 16.25
C GLY A 77 -9.14 5.62 15.99
N SER A 78 -9.63 5.05 14.89
CA SER A 78 -9.23 3.71 14.45
C SER A 78 -7.90 3.75 13.68
N PHE A 79 -7.65 4.79 12.90
CA PHE A 79 -6.39 4.89 12.16
C PHE A 79 -5.18 5.18 13.04
N SER A 80 -5.36 5.79 14.22
CA SER A 80 -4.25 6.10 15.13
C SER A 80 -3.52 4.85 15.65
N TRP A 81 -4.18 3.68 15.71
CA TRP A 81 -3.54 2.42 16.07
C TRP A 81 -3.06 1.63 14.85
N ILE A 82 -3.74 1.74 13.70
CA ILE A 82 -3.38 1.03 12.47
C ILE A 82 -2.16 1.66 11.80
N GLY A 83 -2.05 2.99 11.80
CA GLY A 83 -0.97 3.73 11.13
C GLY A 83 0.43 3.28 11.52
N PRO A 84 0.76 3.23 12.83
CA PRO A 84 2.01 2.64 13.32
C PRO A 84 2.28 1.22 12.83
N GLY A 85 1.28 0.35 12.87
CA GLY A 85 1.41 -1.03 12.39
C GLY A 85 1.72 -1.09 10.90
N ALA A 86 1.01 -0.30 10.09
CA ALA A 86 1.27 -0.19 8.66
C ALA A 86 2.67 0.36 8.36
N LEU A 87 3.14 1.35 9.16
CA LEU A 87 4.49 1.88 9.04
C LEU A 87 5.54 0.77 9.28
N VAL A 88 5.40 0.02 10.38
CA VAL A 88 6.32 -1.07 10.73
C VAL A 88 6.29 -2.16 9.66
N LEU A 89 5.10 -2.62 9.25
CA LEU A 89 4.96 -3.67 8.24
C LEU A 89 5.54 -3.26 6.88
N GLY A 90 5.23 -2.05 6.39
CA GLY A 90 5.79 -1.55 5.13
C GLY A 90 7.31 -1.40 5.19
N THR A 91 7.86 -1.01 6.34
CA THR A 91 9.31 -0.93 6.58
C THR A 91 9.96 -2.31 6.57
N THR A 92 9.39 -3.26 7.32
CA THR A 92 9.89 -4.65 7.36
C THR A 92 9.87 -5.29 5.98
N LEU A 93 8.77 -5.15 5.24
CA LEU A 93 8.67 -5.66 3.88
C LEU A 93 9.69 -5.00 2.95
N SER A 94 9.89 -3.70 3.07
CA SER A 94 10.90 -2.98 2.27
C SER A 94 12.31 -3.44 2.60
N ALA A 95 12.63 -3.66 3.88
CA ALA A 95 13.95 -4.14 4.31
C ALA A 95 14.22 -5.55 3.77
N VAL A 96 13.27 -6.47 3.95
CA VAL A 96 13.36 -7.86 3.45
C VAL A 96 13.48 -7.87 1.93
N SER A 97 12.65 -7.08 1.24
CA SER A 97 12.66 -7.01 -0.23
C SER A 97 13.93 -6.39 -0.78
N PHE A 98 14.48 -5.37 -0.11
CA PHE A 98 15.77 -4.80 -0.49
C PHE A 98 16.91 -5.80 -0.28
N LEU A 99 17.00 -6.42 0.90
CA LEU A 99 18.11 -7.31 1.23
C LEU A 99 18.10 -8.59 0.40
N PHE A 100 16.95 -9.26 0.30
CA PHE A 100 16.85 -10.51 -0.45
C PHE A 100 16.51 -10.28 -1.91
N GLY A 101 15.52 -9.46 -2.21
CA GLY A 101 15.02 -9.31 -3.57
C GLY A 101 15.90 -8.48 -4.49
N GLU A 102 16.83 -7.67 -3.95
CA GLU A 102 17.63 -6.76 -4.78
C GLU A 102 19.13 -6.83 -4.48
N TRP A 103 19.54 -6.92 -3.21
CA TRP A 103 20.95 -6.83 -2.82
C TRP A 103 21.68 -8.18 -2.80
N PHE A 104 20.96 -9.28 -2.52
CA PHE A 104 21.60 -10.58 -2.33
C PHE A 104 22.27 -11.06 -3.63
N PRO A 105 23.58 -11.37 -3.64
CA PRO A 105 24.31 -11.71 -4.87
C PRO A 105 23.70 -12.85 -5.68
N GLY A 106 23.11 -13.85 -5.00
CA GLY A 106 22.48 -15.00 -5.65
C GLY A 106 21.19 -14.67 -6.41
N VAL A 107 20.57 -13.50 -6.20
CA VAL A 107 19.35 -13.13 -6.93
C VAL A 107 19.62 -12.86 -8.41
N HIS A 108 20.76 -12.26 -8.75
CA HIS A 108 21.07 -11.97 -10.16
C HIS A 108 21.14 -13.25 -11.01
N LEU A 109 21.59 -14.34 -10.42
CA LEU A 109 21.68 -15.65 -11.07
C LEU A 109 20.32 -16.29 -11.28
N LEU A 110 19.40 -16.09 -10.34
CA LEU A 110 18.09 -16.74 -10.33
C LEU A 110 17.04 -15.99 -11.15
N TRP A 111 17.15 -14.66 -11.24
CA TRP A 111 16.11 -13.83 -11.86
C TRP A 111 16.51 -13.26 -13.21
N GLY A 112 17.77 -13.43 -13.64
CA GLY A 112 18.29 -12.88 -14.90
C GLY A 112 17.52 -13.34 -16.14
N ASN A 113 16.82 -14.47 -16.08
CA ASN A 113 16.04 -15.01 -17.19
C ASN A 113 14.53 -14.66 -17.13
N ASP A 114 14.01 -14.30 -15.96
CA ASP A 114 12.56 -14.07 -15.76
C ASP A 114 12.15 -12.62 -16.00
N PHE A 115 13.12 -11.69 -15.95
CA PHE A 115 12.88 -10.29 -16.27
C PHE A 115 13.16 -10.03 -17.76
N HIS A 116 12.11 -9.84 -18.56
CA HIS A 116 12.22 -9.36 -19.94
C HIS A 116 12.62 -7.87 -20.06
N ALA A 117 13.23 -7.30 -19.04
CA ALA A 117 13.51 -5.87 -18.92
C ALA A 117 14.91 -5.63 -18.35
N ASP A 118 15.51 -4.50 -18.71
CA ASP A 118 16.89 -4.20 -18.33
C ASP A 118 17.01 -3.98 -16.81
N PRO A 119 18.07 -4.48 -16.16
CA PRO A 119 18.29 -4.27 -14.74
C PRO A 119 18.50 -2.79 -14.41
N PHE A 120 18.19 -2.40 -13.18
CA PHE A 120 18.40 -1.04 -12.70
C PHE A 120 19.80 -0.89 -12.09
N GLY A 121 20.80 -0.73 -12.95
CA GLY A 121 22.20 -0.61 -12.53
C GLY A 121 22.69 -1.90 -11.86
N PRO A 122 23.19 -1.87 -10.61
CA PRO A 122 23.62 -3.08 -9.91
C PRO A 122 22.43 -3.88 -9.34
N PHE A 123 21.19 -3.43 -9.53
CA PHE A 123 20.01 -4.06 -8.96
C PHE A 123 19.18 -4.78 -10.03
N PRO A 124 18.55 -5.91 -9.69
CA PRO A 124 17.62 -6.60 -10.59
C PRO A 124 16.44 -5.73 -11.00
N SER A 125 15.96 -4.83 -10.13
CA SER A 125 14.84 -3.94 -10.43
C SER A 125 15.02 -2.53 -9.85
N ALA A 126 14.14 -1.60 -10.21
CA ALA A 126 14.12 -0.25 -9.63
C ALA A 126 13.54 -0.18 -8.20
N GLY A 127 13.21 -1.32 -7.58
CA GLY A 127 12.65 -1.44 -6.23
C GLY A 127 13.41 -0.74 -5.10
N PRO A 128 14.76 -0.75 -5.09
CA PRO A 128 15.55 -0.08 -4.07
C PRO A 128 15.18 1.38 -3.85
N LEU A 129 14.74 2.09 -4.89
CA LEU A 129 14.29 3.48 -4.77
C LEU A 129 13.09 3.60 -3.82
N LEU A 130 12.10 2.73 -3.99
CA LEU A 130 10.89 2.73 -3.15
C LEU A 130 11.20 2.21 -1.74
N TYR A 131 12.03 1.17 -1.62
CA TYR A 131 12.40 0.60 -0.33
C TYR A 131 13.20 1.59 0.52
N ALA A 132 14.14 2.33 -0.08
CA ALA A 132 14.90 3.38 0.60
C ALA A 132 13.97 4.48 1.14
N VAL A 133 12.98 4.92 0.37
CA VAL A 133 11.98 5.91 0.84
C VAL A 133 11.24 5.41 2.08
N TRP A 134 10.88 4.11 2.13
CA TRP A 134 10.25 3.49 3.29
C TRP A 134 11.15 3.45 4.52
N LEU A 135 12.40 3.02 4.36
CA LEU A 135 13.38 2.99 5.45
C LEU A 135 13.65 4.39 6.00
N LEU A 136 13.77 5.40 5.12
CA LEU A 136 13.91 6.80 5.52
C LEU A 136 12.65 7.34 6.21
N ALA A 137 11.45 6.98 5.74
CA ALA A 137 10.19 7.39 6.35
C ALA A 137 10.09 6.90 7.79
N PHE A 138 10.48 5.65 8.03
CA PHE A 138 10.55 5.06 9.34
C PHE A 138 11.60 5.73 10.24
N GLY A 139 12.82 5.94 9.73
CA GLY A 139 13.87 6.65 10.46
C GLY A 139 13.45 8.06 10.87
N ALA A 140 12.79 8.80 9.97
CA ALA A 140 12.21 10.11 10.27
C ALA A 140 11.08 10.03 11.32
N ALA A 141 10.24 9.00 11.29
CA ALA A 141 9.19 8.79 12.28
C ALA A 141 9.77 8.47 13.66
N ALA A 142 10.80 7.61 13.72
CA ALA A 142 11.48 7.20 14.94
C ALA A 142 12.22 8.36 15.63
N THR A 143 12.89 9.22 14.84
CA THR A 143 13.57 10.42 15.35
C THR A 143 12.62 11.57 15.67
N GLY A 144 11.33 11.42 15.34
CA GLY A 144 10.31 12.44 15.63
C GLY A 144 10.20 13.56 14.60
N ALA A 145 10.90 13.45 13.49
CA ALA A 145 10.80 14.33 12.32
C ALA A 145 9.48 14.07 11.56
N SER A 146 8.35 14.33 12.22
CA SER A 146 7.01 13.99 11.74
C SER A 146 6.66 14.60 10.38
N ARG A 147 7.17 15.80 10.07
CA ARG A 147 6.98 16.44 8.77
C ARG A 147 7.68 15.64 7.66
N SER A 148 8.95 15.30 7.87
CA SER A 148 9.75 14.51 6.93
C SER A 148 9.17 13.11 6.74
N ALA A 149 8.79 12.43 7.82
CA ALA A 149 8.15 11.12 7.76
C ALA A 149 6.88 11.15 6.90
N ARG A 150 6.01 12.16 7.08
CA ARG A 150 4.79 12.30 6.27
C ARG A 150 5.09 12.63 4.81
N MET A 151 6.11 13.45 4.54
CA MET A 151 6.53 13.72 3.15
C MET A 151 7.06 12.45 2.47
N LEU A 152 7.87 11.66 3.17
CA LEU A 152 8.40 10.40 2.66
C LEU A 152 7.31 9.34 2.48
N LEU A 153 6.34 9.24 3.39
CA LEU A 153 5.19 8.35 3.21
C LEU A 153 4.29 8.79 2.05
N ALA A 154 4.09 10.10 1.86
CA ALA A 154 3.38 10.61 0.69
C ALA A 154 4.15 10.29 -0.60
N LEU A 155 5.48 10.41 -0.57
CA LEU A 155 6.35 10.01 -1.66
C LEU A 155 6.27 8.50 -1.92
N ALA A 156 6.23 7.65 -0.90
CA ALA A 156 6.08 6.20 -1.06
C ALA A 156 4.71 5.82 -1.66
N ALA A 157 3.63 6.49 -1.19
CA ALA A 157 2.27 6.25 -1.68
C ALA A 157 2.11 6.63 -3.17
N VAL A 158 2.78 7.69 -3.62
CA VAL A 158 2.79 8.09 -5.04
C VAL A 158 3.85 7.33 -5.84
N GLY A 159 4.97 7.03 -5.18
CA GLY A 159 6.16 6.42 -5.76
C GLY A 159 5.89 5.04 -6.31
N GLY A 160 5.03 4.22 -5.68
CA GLY A 160 4.62 2.93 -6.22
C GLY A 160 4.01 3.06 -7.64
N PRO A 161 2.86 3.72 -7.81
CA PRO A 161 2.25 3.90 -9.13
C PRO A 161 3.16 4.60 -10.14
N VAL A 162 3.91 5.63 -9.72
CA VAL A 162 4.80 6.37 -10.61
C VAL A 162 5.96 5.50 -11.08
N LEU A 163 6.63 4.80 -10.16
CA LEU A 163 7.76 3.93 -10.49
C LEU A 163 7.31 2.83 -11.47
N TRP A 164 6.12 2.27 -11.27
CA TRP A 164 5.54 1.30 -12.20
C TRP A 164 5.44 1.86 -13.62
N THR A 165 4.81 3.04 -13.78
CA THR A 165 4.66 3.68 -15.10
C THR A 165 5.98 4.09 -15.72
N VAL A 166 6.96 4.53 -14.91
CA VAL A 166 8.29 4.92 -15.39
C VAL A 166 9.08 3.71 -15.87
N CYS A 167 9.13 2.63 -15.09
CA CYS A 167 9.85 1.41 -15.48
C CYS A 167 9.30 0.82 -16.78
N ASP A 168 7.97 0.80 -16.92
CA ASP A 168 7.28 0.31 -18.13
C ASP A 168 7.64 1.12 -19.39
N ARG A 169 7.81 2.44 -19.25
CA ARG A 169 8.20 3.32 -20.37
C ARG A 169 9.68 3.31 -20.71
N VAL A 170 10.53 3.12 -19.70
CA VAL A 170 11.99 3.12 -19.88
C VAL A 170 12.51 1.73 -20.25
N GLY A 171 11.70 0.68 -20.10
CA GLY A 171 12.11 -0.70 -20.34
C GLY A 171 12.96 -1.28 -19.21
N THR A 172 12.90 -0.67 -18.02
CA THR A 172 13.63 -1.13 -16.83
C THR A 172 12.79 -2.14 -16.05
N ALA A 173 13.45 -3.14 -15.46
CA ALA A 173 12.82 -4.11 -14.59
C ALA A 173 12.16 -3.44 -13.38
N ARG A 174 10.92 -3.86 -13.12
CA ARG A 174 10.06 -3.32 -12.06
C ARG A 174 9.94 -4.29 -10.89
N PRO A 175 9.70 -3.79 -9.67
CA PRO A 175 9.37 -4.66 -8.54
C PRO A 175 8.08 -5.45 -8.78
N PRO A 176 7.86 -6.55 -8.04
CA PRO A 176 6.61 -7.29 -8.10
C PRO A 176 5.39 -6.37 -7.82
N LEU A 177 4.42 -6.39 -8.73
CA LEU A 177 3.23 -5.50 -8.68
C LEU A 177 2.47 -5.58 -7.35
N LEU A 178 2.28 -6.80 -6.83
CA LEU A 178 1.57 -7.02 -5.58
C LEU A 178 2.30 -6.38 -4.39
N LEU A 179 3.64 -6.44 -4.38
CA LEU A 179 4.45 -5.79 -3.35
C LEU A 179 4.33 -4.27 -3.44
N MET A 180 4.41 -3.68 -4.64
CA MET A 180 4.23 -2.24 -4.84
C MET A 180 2.85 -1.77 -4.38
N TYR A 181 1.81 -2.55 -4.69
CA TYR A 181 0.45 -2.27 -4.23
C TYR A 181 0.34 -2.32 -2.71
N ALA A 182 0.85 -3.39 -2.08
CA ALA A 182 0.84 -3.53 -0.62
C ALA A 182 1.59 -2.37 0.07
N LEU A 183 2.78 -2.03 -0.41
CA LEU A 183 3.55 -0.88 0.07
C LEU A 183 2.80 0.44 -0.15
N THR A 184 2.10 0.62 -1.26
CA THR A 184 1.30 1.84 -1.50
C THR A 184 0.16 1.95 -0.48
N VAL A 185 -0.58 0.86 -0.26
CA VAL A 185 -1.69 0.81 0.72
C VAL A 185 -1.17 1.04 2.14
N PHE A 186 -0.04 0.44 2.53
CA PHE A 186 0.56 0.69 3.83
C PHE A 186 1.06 2.12 3.97
N ALA A 187 1.60 2.74 2.91
CA ALA A 187 2.06 4.12 2.95
C ALA A 187 0.89 5.09 3.18
N VAL A 188 -0.23 4.90 2.47
CA VAL A 188 -1.46 5.68 2.66
C VAL A 188 -2.01 5.47 4.07
N THR A 189 -2.06 4.22 4.54
CA THR A 189 -2.58 3.88 5.87
C THR A 189 -1.71 4.50 6.98
N ALA A 190 -0.39 4.40 6.85
CA ALA A 190 0.56 5.05 7.75
C ALA A 190 0.42 6.58 7.69
N LEU A 191 0.32 7.17 6.50
CA LEU A 191 0.19 8.63 6.32
C LEU A 191 -1.07 9.20 6.98
N VAL A 192 -2.20 8.48 6.90
CA VAL A 192 -3.46 8.84 7.55
C VAL A 192 -3.40 8.60 9.06
N GLY A 193 -2.77 7.50 9.48
CA GLY A 193 -2.70 7.05 10.87
C GLY A 193 -1.53 7.58 11.70
N LEU A 194 -0.66 8.43 11.14
CA LEU A 194 0.41 9.15 11.85
C LEU A 194 0.05 10.57 12.35
N PRO A 195 -1.19 10.94 12.74
CA PRO A 195 -1.42 12.29 13.25
C PRO A 195 -0.80 12.39 14.66
N ARG A 196 0.29 13.16 14.75
CA ARG A 196 0.96 13.63 15.98
C ARG A 196 1.05 12.54 17.05
N LEU A 197 1.96 11.59 16.85
CA LEU A 197 2.36 10.67 17.91
C LEU A 197 2.86 11.48 19.10
N ASP A 198 2.15 11.43 20.21
CA ASP A 198 2.62 11.93 21.50
C ASP A 198 3.96 11.26 21.86
N GLY A 199 4.77 11.90 22.72
CA GLY A 199 6.09 11.37 23.10
C GLY A 199 6.06 9.92 23.59
N ALA A 200 4.98 9.54 24.32
CA ALA A 200 4.77 8.17 24.77
C ALA A 200 4.48 7.18 23.62
N ALA A 201 3.66 7.60 22.64
CA ALA A 201 3.38 6.78 21.45
C ALA A 201 4.65 6.63 20.60
N ARG A 202 5.47 7.68 20.49
CA ARG A 202 6.77 7.63 19.82
C ARG A 202 7.71 6.63 20.47
N ARG A 203 7.80 6.63 21.82
CA ARG A 203 8.63 5.66 22.56
C ARG A 203 8.15 4.23 22.36
N ARG A 204 6.83 3.99 22.35
CA ARG A 204 6.27 2.65 22.07
C ARG A 204 6.56 2.22 20.64
N LEU A 205 6.46 3.15 19.68
CA LEU A 205 6.74 2.89 18.28
C LEU A 205 8.23 2.58 18.07
N SER A 206 9.15 3.31 18.73
CA SER A 206 10.58 3.01 18.68
C SER A 206 10.93 1.67 19.34
N VAL A 207 10.25 1.27 20.41
CA VAL A 207 10.45 -0.05 21.04
C VAL A 207 9.89 -1.16 20.15
N ALA A 208 8.68 -1.00 19.59
CA ALA A 208 8.09 -1.97 18.67
C ALA A 208 8.92 -2.10 17.38
N ALA A 209 9.39 -0.97 16.85
CA ALA A 209 10.35 -0.85 15.77
C ALA A 209 11.64 -1.60 16.06
N ALA A 210 12.26 -1.34 17.21
CA ALA A 210 13.49 -2.01 17.62
C ALA A 210 13.27 -3.52 17.78
N GLY A 211 12.16 -3.94 18.39
CA GLY A 211 11.81 -5.36 18.55
C GLY A 211 11.56 -6.06 17.22
N THR A 212 10.81 -5.44 16.30
CA THR A 212 10.56 -6.02 14.96
C THR A 212 11.80 -6.01 14.09
N SER A 213 12.62 -4.96 14.16
CA SER A 213 13.89 -4.89 13.42
C SER A 213 14.92 -5.87 13.97
N ALA A 214 15.01 -6.02 15.30
CA ALA A 214 15.87 -7.03 15.93
C ALA A 214 15.39 -8.45 15.66
N GLY A 215 14.07 -8.68 15.69
CA GLY A 215 13.48 -9.97 15.33
C GLY A 215 13.73 -10.32 13.86
N ALA A 216 13.46 -9.39 12.95
CA ALA A 216 13.79 -9.56 11.53
C ALA A 216 15.30 -9.77 11.35
N GLY A 217 16.14 -8.96 11.99
CA GLY A 217 17.61 -9.08 11.96
C GLY A 217 18.12 -10.42 12.49
N LEU A 218 17.53 -10.95 13.56
CA LEU A 218 17.87 -12.27 14.10
C LEU A 218 17.44 -13.39 13.16
N VAL A 219 16.25 -13.29 12.57
CA VAL A 219 15.79 -14.25 11.55
C VAL A 219 16.72 -14.19 10.34
N LEU A 220 17.06 -12.99 9.86
CA LEU A 220 18.00 -12.76 8.77
C LEU A 220 19.38 -13.37 9.07
N LEU A 221 19.91 -13.12 10.27
CA LEU A 221 21.20 -13.63 10.70
C LEU A 221 21.18 -15.15 10.81
N ALA A 222 20.14 -15.73 11.40
CA ALA A 222 19.98 -17.17 11.53
C ALA A 222 19.86 -17.86 10.16
N VAL A 223 19.10 -17.25 9.25
CA VAL A 223 18.93 -17.74 7.88
C VAL A 223 20.23 -17.64 7.10
N THR A 224 20.96 -16.53 7.20
CA THR A 224 22.27 -16.37 6.56
C THR A 224 23.30 -17.34 7.12
N ALA A 225 23.35 -17.47 8.45
CA ALA A 225 24.23 -18.41 9.13
C ALA A 225 23.90 -19.85 8.74
N ALA A 226 22.62 -20.23 8.62
CA ALA A 226 22.21 -21.54 8.14
C ALA A 226 22.63 -21.75 6.68
N GLY A 227 22.42 -20.76 5.80
CA GLY A 227 22.85 -20.82 4.40
C GLY A 227 24.37 -21.01 4.22
N VAL A 228 25.18 -20.48 5.13
CA VAL A 228 26.64 -20.65 5.12
C VAL A 228 27.08 -21.94 5.83
N ALA A 229 26.45 -22.29 6.96
CA ALA A 229 26.84 -23.42 7.79
C ALA A 229 26.41 -24.77 7.20
N LEU A 230 25.28 -24.85 6.51
CA LEU A 230 24.78 -26.10 5.92
C LEU A 230 25.76 -26.66 4.85
N PRO A 231 26.25 -25.88 3.88
CA PRO A 231 27.28 -26.35 2.94
C PRO A 231 28.60 -26.69 3.64
N ALA A 232 29.02 -25.87 4.61
CA ALA A 232 30.27 -26.07 5.35
C ALA A 232 30.26 -27.35 6.21
N ALA A 233 29.08 -27.79 6.66
CA ALA A 233 28.90 -29.04 7.42
C ALA A 233 28.89 -30.29 6.52
N GLY A 234 29.16 -30.16 5.22
CA GLY A 234 29.12 -31.27 4.28
C GLY A 234 27.71 -31.85 4.09
N ILE A 235 26.67 -31.12 4.53
CA ILE A 235 25.29 -31.43 4.19
C ILE A 235 25.16 -31.05 2.73
N PRO A 236 25.02 -32.03 1.80
CA PRO A 236 24.90 -31.72 0.39
C PRO A 236 23.72 -30.78 0.24
N GLU A 237 23.87 -29.74 -0.59
CA GLU A 237 22.85 -28.71 -0.82
C GLU A 237 21.49 -29.26 -1.35
N GLY A 238 21.36 -30.57 -1.52
CA GLY A 238 20.11 -31.27 -1.86
C GLY A 238 19.73 -32.37 -0.88
N PHE A 239 19.33 -32.04 0.36
CA PHE A 239 18.58 -33.02 1.18
C PHE A 239 17.17 -33.16 0.57
N PRO A 240 16.86 -34.29 -0.10
CA PRO A 240 15.68 -34.38 -0.94
C PRO A 240 14.49 -34.86 -0.12
N SER A 241 13.49 -34.01 0.10
CA SER A 241 12.13 -34.53 0.28
C SER A 241 11.68 -35.03 -1.10
N ARG A 242 11.92 -36.32 -1.37
CA ARG A 242 11.59 -37.05 -2.61
C ARG A 242 10.36 -36.49 -3.34
N LEU A 243 10.62 -35.73 -4.38
CA LEU A 243 9.78 -35.57 -5.56
C LEU A 243 10.75 -35.75 -6.74
N ASP A 244 10.59 -36.88 -7.42
CA ASP A 244 11.42 -37.33 -8.54
C ASP A 244 11.37 -36.32 -9.70
N ILE A 245 12.51 -35.71 -10.05
CA ILE A 245 12.70 -34.92 -11.26
C ILE A 245 14.09 -35.30 -11.81
N ALA A 246 14.11 -36.29 -12.71
CA ALA A 246 15.31 -37.02 -13.14
C ALA A 246 16.26 -36.27 -14.10
N GLU A 247 16.27 -34.94 -14.13
CA GLU A 247 17.21 -34.17 -14.95
C GLU A 247 18.11 -33.30 -14.06
N LEU A 248 19.43 -33.56 -14.11
CA LEU A 248 20.48 -32.89 -13.33
C LEU A 248 20.54 -31.36 -13.51
N GLY A 249 19.81 -30.78 -14.47
CA GLY A 249 19.64 -29.33 -14.63
C GLY A 249 18.71 -28.68 -13.60
N ASN A 250 17.97 -29.45 -12.78
CA ASN A 250 16.97 -28.94 -11.83
C ASN A 250 17.47 -28.72 -10.38
N LEU A 251 18.75 -29.02 -10.09
CA LEU A 251 19.28 -28.92 -8.72
C LEU A 251 19.64 -27.48 -8.31
N ASP A 252 20.19 -26.68 -9.22
CA ASP A 252 20.38 -25.22 -9.02
C ASP A 252 19.02 -24.49 -8.90
N LEU A 253 17.99 -25.04 -9.55
CA LEU A 253 16.63 -24.52 -9.50
C LEU A 253 16.02 -24.63 -8.10
N PHE A 254 16.25 -25.72 -7.35
CA PHE A 254 15.56 -25.95 -6.07
C PHE A 254 16.15 -25.15 -4.90
N LEU A 255 17.47 -24.92 -4.86
CA LEU A 255 18.11 -24.12 -3.81
C LEU A 255 17.72 -22.65 -3.88
N GLY A 256 17.67 -22.10 -5.09
CA GLY A 256 17.15 -20.75 -5.31
C GLY A 256 15.62 -20.68 -5.17
N TRP A 257 14.88 -21.52 -5.89
CA TRP A 257 13.41 -21.41 -5.91
C TRP A 257 12.75 -21.92 -4.63
N GLY A 258 13.27 -22.96 -3.99
CA GLY A 258 12.74 -23.52 -2.75
C GLY A 258 12.91 -22.55 -1.59
N PHE A 259 14.07 -21.91 -1.48
CA PHE A 259 14.30 -20.86 -0.49
C PHE A 259 13.40 -19.65 -0.74
N TYR A 260 13.29 -19.13 -1.98
CA TYR A 260 12.40 -18.00 -2.26
C TYR A 260 10.90 -18.34 -2.21
N ARG A 261 10.47 -19.56 -2.55
CA ARG A 261 9.06 -20.01 -2.41
C ARG A 261 8.69 -20.28 -0.95
N VAL A 262 9.54 -20.98 -0.21
CA VAL A 262 9.24 -21.37 1.18
C VAL A 262 9.55 -20.25 2.16
N TYR A 263 10.59 -19.46 1.94
CA TYR A 263 10.90 -18.29 2.77
C TYR A 263 10.34 -16.99 2.20
N GLY A 264 10.48 -16.64 0.92
CA GLY A 264 9.90 -15.37 0.44
C GLY A 264 8.37 -15.36 0.55
N LEU A 265 7.72 -16.35 -0.07
CA LEU A 265 6.26 -16.53 -0.04
C LEU A 265 5.79 -17.07 1.31
N GLY A 266 6.48 -18.05 1.89
CA GLY A 266 6.10 -18.58 3.20
C GLY A 266 6.33 -17.61 4.34
N THR A 267 7.35 -16.73 4.32
CA THR A 267 7.52 -15.66 5.34
C THR A 267 6.53 -14.52 5.12
N LEU A 268 6.17 -14.19 3.88
CA LEU A 268 5.05 -13.28 3.60
C LEU A 268 3.73 -13.85 4.12
N VAL A 269 3.45 -15.13 3.89
CA VAL A 269 2.27 -15.84 4.39
C VAL A 269 2.34 -16.01 5.92
N TRP A 270 3.51 -16.31 6.50
CA TRP A 270 3.71 -16.46 7.95
C TRP A 270 3.77 -15.14 8.71
N LEU A 271 4.11 -14.02 8.08
CA LEU A 271 3.97 -12.68 8.66
C LEU A 271 2.55 -12.16 8.46
N ALA A 272 1.97 -12.37 7.28
CA ALA A 272 0.59 -11.98 6.99
C ALA A 272 -0.39 -12.76 7.86
N SER A 273 -0.20 -14.07 8.11
CA SER A 273 -1.15 -14.90 8.86
C SER A 273 -1.38 -14.44 10.31
N PRO A 274 -0.37 -14.25 11.18
CA PRO A 274 -0.55 -13.76 12.54
C PRO A 274 -0.96 -12.29 12.55
N VAL A 275 -0.54 -11.48 11.57
CA VAL A 275 -1.01 -10.09 11.44
C VAL A 275 -2.48 -10.07 11.07
N VAL A 276 -2.93 -10.87 10.11
CA VAL A 276 -4.31 -11.03 9.65
C VAL A 276 -5.17 -11.69 10.73
N LEU A 277 -4.65 -12.68 11.46
CA LEU A 277 -5.29 -13.30 12.62
C LEU A 277 -5.40 -12.31 13.78
N ALA A 278 -4.36 -11.57 14.11
CA ALA A 278 -4.41 -10.50 15.10
C ALA A 278 -5.38 -9.40 14.66
N TRP A 279 -5.43 -9.08 13.37
CA TRP A 279 -6.39 -8.14 12.80
C TRP A 279 -7.82 -8.66 12.85
N LEU A 280 -8.03 -9.95 12.60
CA LEU A 280 -9.32 -10.64 12.70
C LEU A 280 -9.76 -10.76 14.15
N VAL A 281 -8.86 -11.03 15.09
CA VAL A 281 -9.13 -11.13 16.53
C VAL A 281 -9.41 -9.75 17.12
N VAL A 282 -8.59 -8.74 16.79
CA VAL A 282 -8.84 -7.34 17.15
C VAL A 282 -10.12 -6.85 16.49
N GLY A 283 -10.36 -7.22 15.23
CA GLY A 283 -11.60 -7.04 14.49
C GLY A 283 -12.78 -7.63 15.24
N LEU A 284 -12.78 -8.92 15.55
CA LEU A 284 -13.83 -9.63 16.30
C LEU A 284 -14.05 -9.03 17.69
N ALA A 285 -12.98 -8.74 18.42
CA ALA A 285 -13.04 -8.16 19.76
C ALA A 285 -13.60 -6.72 19.73
N THR A 286 -13.30 -5.95 18.69
CA THR A 286 -13.86 -4.61 18.47
C THR A 286 -15.27 -4.64 17.89
N VAL A 287 -15.63 -5.62 17.06
CA VAL A 287 -17.01 -5.91 16.59
C VAL A 287 -17.94 -6.09 17.79
N ARG A 288 -17.49 -6.88 18.78
CA ARG A 288 -18.28 -7.20 19.97
C ARG A 288 -18.59 -5.99 20.85
N ARG A 289 -17.79 -4.92 20.77
CA ARG A 289 -17.95 -3.71 21.62
C ARG A 289 -18.40 -2.47 20.85
N ARG A 290 -18.07 -2.31 19.56
CA ARG A 290 -18.39 -1.15 18.70
C ARG A 290 -18.43 -1.54 17.21
N PRO A 291 -19.57 -2.03 16.67
CA PRO A 291 -19.66 -2.62 15.33
C PRO A 291 -19.33 -1.67 14.16
N ALA A 292 -19.40 -0.35 14.37
CA ALA A 292 -19.00 0.65 13.37
C ALA A 292 -17.49 0.63 13.02
N ARG A 293 -16.64 0.08 13.91
CA ARG A 293 -15.18 -0.03 13.69
C ARG A 293 -14.79 -1.27 12.88
N ALA A 294 -15.64 -2.28 12.87
CA ALA A 294 -15.50 -3.48 12.05
C ALA A 294 -15.71 -3.21 10.55
N MET A 295 -16.63 -2.30 10.24
CA MET A 295 -16.88 -1.84 8.86
C MET A 295 -15.64 -1.21 8.22
N ALA A 296 -14.91 -0.37 8.98
CA ALA A 296 -13.69 0.28 8.49
C ALA A 296 -12.54 -0.72 8.30
N ALA A 297 -12.50 -1.75 9.15
CA ALA A 297 -11.55 -2.85 9.04
C ALA A 297 -11.83 -3.71 7.78
N GLY A 298 -13.08 -4.11 7.58
CA GLY A 298 -13.49 -4.88 6.40
C GLY A 298 -13.34 -4.11 5.08
N LEU A 299 -13.75 -2.83 5.04
CA LEU A 299 -13.66 -1.98 3.84
C LEU A 299 -12.22 -1.77 3.33
N LEU A 300 -11.20 -1.88 4.20
CA LEU A 300 -9.79 -1.68 3.83
C LEU A 300 -9.06 -2.99 3.47
N GLY A 301 -9.54 -4.15 3.92
CA GLY A 301 -8.98 -5.45 3.51
C GLY A 301 -9.49 -5.95 2.15
N VAL A 302 -10.64 -5.45 1.71
CA VAL A 302 -11.40 -5.95 0.55
C VAL A 302 -10.78 -5.65 -0.84
N PRO A 303 -10.03 -4.56 -1.09
CA PRO A 303 -9.42 -4.36 -2.41
C PRO A 303 -8.31 -5.36 -2.77
N ALA A 304 -7.78 -6.11 -1.81
CA ALA A 304 -6.60 -6.94 -2.00
C ALA A 304 -6.85 -8.29 -2.72
N VAL A 305 -8.11 -8.64 -3.02
CA VAL A 305 -8.43 -9.98 -3.58
C VAL A 305 -9.21 -9.92 -4.91
N MET A 306 -9.44 -8.72 -5.46
CA MET A 306 -10.15 -8.57 -6.73
C MET A 306 -9.18 -8.52 -7.91
N VAL A 307 -8.80 -9.69 -8.43
CA VAL A 307 -8.36 -9.83 -9.83
C VAL A 307 -9.01 -11.07 -10.44
N ASP A 308 -9.60 -10.87 -11.61
CA ASP A 308 -10.28 -11.84 -12.45
C ASP A 308 -9.44 -13.11 -12.72
N PRO A 309 -9.90 -14.31 -12.31
CA PRO A 309 -9.20 -15.58 -12.53
C PRO A 309 -9.09 -15.96 -14.02
N ARG A 310 -9.98 -15.49 -14.90
CA ARG A 310 -9.96 -15.86 -16.33
C ARG A 310 -8.93 -15.04 -17.12
N THR A 311 -8.71 -13.79 -16.72
CA THR A 311 -7.64 -12.94 -17.26
C THR A 311 -6.27 -13.26 -16.65
N LEU A 312 -6.23 -13.89 -15.47
CA LEU A 312 -4.97 -14.38 -14.87
C LEU A 312 -4.57 -15.78 -15.35
N GLY A 313 -5.51 -16.57 -15.86
CA GLY A 313 -5.23 -17.88 -16.46
C GLY A 313 -4.54 -17.83 -17.83
N THR A 314 -4.59 -16.69 -18.52
CA THR A 314 -3.95 -16.52 -19.84
C THR A 314 -2.55 -15.92 -19.77
N LEU A 315 -2.16 -15.35 -18.64
CA LEU A 315 -0.96 -14.52 -18.57
C LEU A 315 0.33 -15.31 -18.23
N TRP A 316 0.30 -16.39 -17.44
CA TRP A 316 1.55 -17.06 -17.01
C TRP A 316 1.42 -18.58 -16.71
N LEU A 317 1.65 -19.41 -17.75
CA LEU A 317 2.26 -20.77 -17.84
C LEU A 317 1.81 -21.97 -16.91
N PRO A 318 2.00 -23.25 -17.35
CA PRO A 318 1.12 -24.40 -17.07
C PRO A 318 1.55 -25.30 -15.88
N GLY A 319 0.59 -25.91 -15.17
CA GLY A 319 0.84 -27.02 -14.22
C GLY A 319 -0.33 -27.41 -13.28
N PRO A 320 -0.36 -28.66 -12.75
CA PRO A 320 -1.57 -29.37 -12.26
C PRO A 320 -2.04 -29.06 -10.82
N LEU A 321 -1.49 -28.07 -10.13
CA LEU A 321 -1.91 -27.67 -8.77
C LEU A 321 -3.01 -26.58 -8.79
N GLN A 322 -3.83 -26.58 -9.84
CA GLN A 322 -4.70 -25.48 -10.30
C GLN A 322 -5.95 -25.15 -9.45
N GLY A 323 -6.42 -26.01 -8.54
CA GLY A 323 -7.80 -25.88 -8.01
C GLY A 323 -7.97 -25.24 -6.62
N TYR A 324 -7.18 -25.65 -5.63
CA TYR A 324 -7.63 -25.57 -4.23
C TYR A 324 -7.30 -24.27 -3.50
N GLY A 325 -6.12 -23.67 -3.75
CA GLY A 325 -5.73 -22.40 -3.10
C GLY A 325 -6.59 -21.22 -3.56
N THR A 326 -6.95 -21.21 -4.85
CA THR A 326 -7.73 -20.16 -5.48
C THR A 326 -9.19 -20.21 -5.05
N LEU A 327 -9.81 -21.41 -5.02
CA LEU A 327 -11.20 -21.59 -4.56
C LEU A 327 -11.37 -21.25 -3.08
N LEU A 328 -10.39 -21.57 -2.23
CA LEU A 328 -10.44 -21.23 -0.81
C LEU A 328 -10.32 -19.72 -0.58
N THR A 329 -9.42 -19.06 -1.31
CA THR A 329 -9.21 -17.60 -1.20
C THR A 329 -10.42 -16.83 -1.75
N LEU A 330 -11.04 -17.32 -2.83
CA LEU A 330 -12.29 -16.80 -3.38
C LEU A 330 -13.49 -17.02 -2.45
N ALA A 331 -13.68 -18.24 -1.93
CA ALA A 331 -14.79 -18.54 -1.03
C ALA A 331 -14.74 -17.69 0.25
N LEU A 332 -13.55 -17.48 0.81
CA LEU A 332 -13.34 -16.62 1.98
C LEU A 332 -13.56 -15.13 1.67
N GLY A 333 -13.14 -14.67 0.49
CA GLY A 333 -13.42 -13.31 0.02
C GLY A 333 -14.91 -13.04 -0.20
N VAL A 334 -15.61 -13.95 -0.90
CA VAL A 334 -17.05 -13.83 -1.20
C VAL A 334 -17.89 -13.92 0.07
N LEU A 335 -17.58 -14.85 0.98
CA LEU A 335 -18.28 -14.97 2.26
C LEU A 335 -18.10 -13.70 3.13
N SER A 336 -16.90 -13.13 3.14
CA SER A 336 -16.60 -11.89 3.88
C SER A 336 -17.34 -10.67 3.31
N ILE A 337 -17.50 -10.58 1.99
CA ILE A 337 -18.27 -9.52 1.32
C ILE A 337 -19.77 -9.70 1.57
N ALA A 338 -20.30 -10.91 1.40
CA ALA A 338 -21.72 -11.21 1.61
C ALA A 338 -22.14 -10.94 3.06
N LEU A 339 -21.32 -11.33 4.05
CA LEU A 339 -21.54 -11.01 5.46
C LEU A 339 -21.49 -9.50 5.74
N SER A 340 -20.56 -8.78 5.11
CA SER A 340 -20.45 -7.32 5.28
C SER A 340 -21.67 -6.59 4.70
N LEU A 341 -22.15 -7.00 3.53
CA LEU A 341 -23.33 -6.41 2.87
C LEU A 341 -24.64 -6.78 3.57
N LEU A 342 -24.79 -8.02 4.04
CA LEU A 342 -25.96 -8.47 4.81
C LEU A 342 -26.09 -7.66 6.11
N VAL A 343 -24.98 -7.40 6.80
CA VAL A 343 -24.95 -6.58 8.03
C VAL A 343 -25.29 -5.11 7.75
N VAL A 344 -24.86 -4.55 6.61
CA VAL A 344 -25.25 -3.21 6.17
C VAL A 344 -26.76 -3.15 5.89
N GLY A 345 -27.29 -4.10 5.11
CA GLY A 345 -28.69 -4.15 4.70
C GLY A 345 -29.68 -4.33 5.85
N VAL A 346 -29.35 -5.20 6.82
CA VAL A 346 -30.17 -5.39 8.03
C VAL A 346 -30.24 -4.12 8.88
N ARG A 347 -29.21 -3.28 8.85
CA ARG A 347 -29.17 -2.04 9.64
C ARG A 347 -29.90 -0.89 8.97
N THR A 348 -29.81 -0.75 7.65
CA THR A 348 -30.62 0.22 6.90
C THR A 348 -32.11 -0.10 7.00
N ALA A 349 -32.47 -1.39 7.04
CA ALA A 349 -33.86 -1.81 7.27
C ALA A 349 -34.36 -1.48 8.69
N ARG A 350 -33.50 -1.52 9.72
CA ARG A 350 -33.88 -1.20 11.11
C ARG A 350 -33.92 0.29 11.43
N VAL A 351 -33.09 1.11 10.79
CA VAL A 351 -33.11 2.57 10.99
C VAL A 351 -34.23 3.24 10.18
N GLY A 352 -34.69 2.61 9.09
CA GLY A 352 -35.83 3.06 8.30
C GLY A 352 -37.19 2.48 8.73
N ALA A 353 -37.22 1.55 9.69
CA ALA A 353 -38.49 1.06 10.24
C ALA A 353 -39.08 2.17 11.13
N PRO A 354 -40.26 2.73 10.81
CA PRO A 354 -40.92 3.70 11.67
C PRO A 354 -41.11 3.06 13.05
N SER A 355 -40.72 3.78 14.10
CA SER A 355 -40.95 3.34 15.47
C SER A 355 -42.44 3.00 15.62
N PRO A 356 -42.82 1.77 16.04
CA PRO A 356 -44.22 1.33 16.08
C PRO A 356 -45.09 2.03 17.15
N GLY A 357 -44.72 3.25 17.56
CA GLY A 357 -45.46 4.08 18.52
C GLY A 357 -45.50 5.57 18.16
N ALA A 358 -45.15 5.98 16.94
CA ALA A 358 -45.21 7.39 16.53
C ALA A 358 -46.54 7.79 15.83
N THR A 359 -47.55 6.94 15.90
CA THR A 359 -48.94 7.27 15.55
C THR A 359 -49.84 6.92 16.73
N ALA A 360 -49.92 7.85 17.69
CA ALA A 360 -51.01 7.97 18.64
C ALA A 360 -51.13 9.44 19.03
#